data_AF-A0A1T2XGG0-F1
#
_entry.id   AF-A0A1T2XGG0-F1
#
_cell.length_a   1.000
_cell.length_b   1.000
_cell.length_c   1.000
_cell.angle_alpha   90.00
_cell.angle_beta   90.00
_cell.angle_gamma   90.00
#
_symmetry.space_group_name_H-M   'P 1'
#
loop_
_entity.id
_entity.type
_entity.pdbx_description
1 polymer ?
#
loop_
_entity_poly.entity_id
_entity_poly.type
_entity_poly.pdbx_seq_one_letter_code
_entity_poly.pdbx_strand_id
1 'polypeptide(L)'
;MRSNVFKVTISLIIVLGIIITLILFFYQFPKKVDIVSPAVSFYEKDPSSIKHTSIRISGTLNRPLFQQHIFKGTVTIDGLEFTKENGTLDTYVLDKNNGINSGNLVYHKPSKPGEIVTLSMIWFDDNFEHINIVSKWGPNKKLWFFIVSGSSYEEVIDTQKKMREKYGSTFVPRE
;
A
#
# COMPACT_ATOMS: atom_id res chain seq x y z
N MET A 1 -36.97 -30.94 -32.34
CA MET A 1 -35.53 -30.71 -32.03
C MET A 1 -35.14 -29.23 -31.91
N ARG A 2 -35.41 -28.35 -32.90
CA ARG A 2 -34.98 -26.93 -32.88
C ARG A 2 -35.42 -26.10 -31.65
N SER A 3 -36.64 -26.30 -31.13
CA SER A 3 -37.17 -25.54 -29.98
C SER A 3 -36.40 -25.80 -28.67
N ASN A 4 -35.95 -27.03 -28.42
CA ASN A 4 -35.25 -27.37 -27.18
C ASN A 4 -33.82 -26.84 -27.21
N VAL A 5 -33.16 -26.88 -28.38
CA VAL A 5 -31.83 -26.29 -28.58
C VAL A 5 -31.88 -24.78 -28.34
N PHE A 6 -32.86 -24.07 -28.90
CA PHE A 6 -33.01 -22.63 -28.71
C PHE A 6 -33.21 -22.22 -27.23
N LYS A 7 -34.05 -22.94 -26.48
CA LYS A 7 -34.25 -22.71 -25.04
C LYS A 7 -32.98 -22.96 -24.22
N VAL A 8 -32.25 -24.03 -24.55
CA VAL A 8 -30.96 -24.34 -23.89
C VAL A 8 -29.92 -23.26 -24.21
N THR A 9 -29.84 -22.78 -25.45
CA THR A 9 -28.94 -21.70 -25.84
C THR A 9 -29.25 -20.40 -25.08
N ILE A 10 -30.52 -20.00 -25.00
CA ILE A 10 -30.93 -18.80 -24.23
C ILE A 10 -30.57 -18.96 -22.75
N SER A 11 -30.88 -20.11 -22.15
CA SER A 11 -30.55 -20.40 -20.76
C SER A 11 -29.04 -20.28 -20.50
N LEU A 12 -28.22 -20.83 -21.38
CA LEU A 12 -26.76 -20.76 -21.29
C LEU A 12 -26.24 -19.32 -21.38
N ILE A 13 -26.80 -18.50 -22.28
CA ILE A 13 -26.44 -17.07 -22.40
C ILE A 13 -26.79 -16.32 -21.12
N ILE A 14 -27.96 -16.56 -20.53
CA ILE A 14 -28.38 -15.92 -19.28
C ILE A 14 -27.43 -16.31 -18.14
N VAL A 15 -27.13 -17.60 -18.00
CA VAL A 15 -26.21 -18.11 -16.98
C VAL A 15 -24.82 -17.49 -17.15
N LEU A 16 -24.30 -17.44 -18.37
CA LEU A 16 -23.00 -16.83 -18.65
C LEU A 16 -23.01 -15.31 -18.35
N GLY A 17 -24.10 -14.62 -18.69
CA GLY A 17 -24.28 -13.20 -18.39
C GLY A 17 -24.28 -12.92 -16.88
N ILE A 18 -24.92 -13.77 -16.08
CA ILE A 18 -24.91 -13.68 -14.62
C ILE A 18 -23.49 -13.89 -14.09
N ILE A 19 -22.78 -14.92 -14.56
CA ILE A 19 -21.40 -15.20 -14.15
C ILE A 19 -20.48 -14.01 -14.46
N ILE A 20 -20.56 -13.46 -15.67
CA ILE A 20 -19.76 -12.28 -16.06
C ILE A 20 -20.09 -11.09 -15.16
N THR A 21 -21.38 -10.84 -14.90
CA THR A 21 -21.81 -9.73 -14.04
C THR A 21 -21.26 -9.88 -12.63
N LEU A 22 -21.31 -11.09 -12.06
CA LEU A 22 -20.72 -11.38 -10.75
C LEU A 22 -19.21 -11.16 -10.74
N ILE A 23 -18.50 -11.63 -11.78
CA ILE A 23 -17.05 -11.40 -11.91
C ILE A 23 -16.76 -9.90 -11.96
N LEU A 24 -17.45 -9.13 -12.81
CA LEU A 24 -17.21 -7.69 -12.94
C LEU A 24 -17.55 -6.92 -11.65
N PHE A 25 -18.53 -7.38 -10.88
CA PHE A 25 -18.94 -6.73 -9.63
C PHE A 25 -17.99 -7.02 -8.47
N PHE A 26 -17.51 -8.26 -8.34
CA PHE A 26 -16.65 -8.67 -7.21
C PHE A 26 -15.14 -8.56 -7.52
N TYR A 27 -14.75 -8.54 -8.79
CA TYR A 27 -13.33 -8.48 -9.16
C TYR A 27 -12.77 -7.06 -8.94
N GLN A 28 -11.75 -6.98 -8.10
CA GLN A 28 -11.02 -5.73 -7.89
C GLN A 28 -9.96 -5.60 -8.99
N PHE A 29 -10.28 -4.84 -10.03
CA PHE A 29 -9.35 -4.59 -11.14
C PHE A 29 -8.05 -3.91 -10.68
N PRO A 30 -6.93 -4.15 -11.39
CA PRO A 30 -5.68 -3.41 -11.15
C PRO A 30 -5.92 -1.90 -11.15
N LYS A 31 -5.45 -1.24 -10.09
CA LYS A 31 -5.65 0.20 -9.90
C LYS A 31 -4.33 0.93 -10.08
N LYS A 32 -4.27 1.85 -11.04
CA LYS A 32 -3.16 2.80 -11.18
C LYS A 32 -3.21 3.80 -10.03
N VAL A 33 -2.04 4.12 -9.49
CA VAL A 33 -1.85 5.09 -8.42
C VAL A 33 -0.75 6.03 -8.85
N ASP A 34 -1.04 7.33 -8.85
CA ASP A 34 -0.07 8.39 -9.08
C ASP A 34 -0.47 9.57 -8.20
N ILE A 35 0.08 9.60 -6.99
CA ILE A 35 -0.32 10.56 -5.95
C ILE A 35 0.91 11.17 -5.28
N VAL A 36 0.71 12.37 -4.74
CA VAL A 36 1.63 13.02 -3.81
C VAL A 36 0.82 13.36 -2.57
N SER A 37 1.14 12.74 -1.43
CA SER A 37 0.45 12.94 -0.17
C SER A 37 1.34 13.74 0.78
N PRO A 38 0.83 14.81 1.43
CA PRO A 38 1.57 15.47 2.50
C PRO A 38 1.82 14.47 3.63
N ALA A 39 2.98 14.57 4.27
CA ALA A 39 3.35 13.65 5.33
C ALA A 39 4.19 14.33 6.40
N VAL A 40 4.26 13.68 7.56
CA VAL A 40 5.16 14.06 8.65
C VAL A 40 6.06 12.87 8.97
N SER A 41 7.33 13.18 9.18
CA SER A 41 8.31 12.22 9.67
C SER A 41 8.76 12.56 11.09
N PHE A 42 8.93 11.54 11.93
CA PHE A 42 9.32 11.72 13.33
C PHE A 42 9.91 10.43 13.91
N TYR A 43 10.71 10.55 14.95
CA TYR A 43 11.16 9.45 15.78
C TYR A 43 10.14 9.11 16.86
N GLU A 44 10.00 7.81 17.11
CA GLU A 44 9.19 7.29 18.19
C GLU A 44 9.55 7.96 19.53
N LYS A 45 8.53 8.43 20.25
CA LYS A 45 8.68 9.08 21.58
C LYS A 45 9.54 10.36 21.56
N ASP A 46 9.77 10.96 20.40
CA ASP A 46 10.49 12.24 20.28
C ASP A 46 9.71 13.25 19.41
N PRO A 47 8.75 13.98 20.01
CA PRO A 47 7.99 15.02 19.30
C PRO A 47 8.85 16.17 18.77
N SER A 48 10.07 16.38 19.29
CA SER A 48 10.95 17.44 18.80
C SER A 48 11.57 17.13 17.43
N SER A 49 11.50 15.87 17.00
CA SER A 49 12.06 15.38 15.74
C SER A 49 11.14 15.53 14.52
N ILE A 50 9.95 16.10 14.71
CA ILE A 50 8.93 16.29 13.66
C ILE A 50 9.50 17.09 12.49
N LYS A 51 9.33 16.55 11.27
CA LYS A 51 9.64 17.23 10.01
C LYS A 51 8.55 16.97 8.98
N HIS A 52 8.08 18.04 8.35
CA HIS A 52 7.18 17.95 7.21
C HIS A 52 7.92 17.39 5.98
N THR A 53 7.23 16.54 5.23
CA THR A 53 7.70 15.88 4.02
C THR A 53 6.51 15.59 3.10
N SER A 54 6.74 14.90 1.99
CA SER A 54 5.70 14.35 1.14
C SER A 54 6.06 12.92 0.73
N ILE A 55 5.05 12.08 0.56
CA ILE A 55 5.19 10.73 0.00
C ILE A 55 4.62 10.77 -1.42
N ARG A 56 5.46 10.45 -2.40
CA ARG A 56 5.03 10.29 -3.79
C ARG A 56 4.99 8.81 -4.13
N ILE A 57 3.86 8.37 -4.67
CA ILE A 57 3.62 6.97 -5.03
C ILE A 57 3.19 6.93 -6.49
N SER A 58 3.92 6.15 -7.29
CA SER A 58 3.59 5.95 -8.69
C SER A 58 3.67 4.47 -9.06
N GLY A 59 2.59 3.89 -9.56
CA GLY A 59 2.54 2.47 -9.87
C GLY A 59 1.15 1.90 -10.09
N THR A 60 1.03 0.60 -9.90
CA THR A 60 -0.22 -0.15 -10.02
C THR A 60 -0.36 -1.15 -8.89
N LEU A 61 -1.46 -1.08 -8.15
CA LEU A 61 -1.88 -2.09 -7.19
C LEU A 61 -2.67 -3.18 -7.90
N ASN A 62 -2.05 -4.34 -8.09
CA ASN A 62 -2.65 -5.51 -8.72
C ASN A 62 -3.31 -6.40 -7.67
N ARG A 63 -4.54 -6.82 -7.94
CA ARG A 63 -5.36 -7.63 -7.02
C ARG A 63 -5.91 -8.86 -7.75
N PRO A 64 -5.03 -9.75 -8.22
CA PRO A 64 -5.43 -10.98 -8.92
C PRO A 64 -6.35 -11.86 -8.07
N LEU A 65 -7.29 -12.54 -8.71
CA LEU A 65 -8.14 -13.55 -8.05
C LEU A 65 -7.24 -14.69 -7.54
N PHE A 66 -7.37 -15.05 -6.27
CA PHE A 66 -6.66 -16.17 -5.62
C PHE A 66 -5.13 -16.07 -5.58
N GLN A 67 -4.56 -14.89 -5.84
CA GLN A 67 -3.12 -14.66 -5.68
C GLN A 67 -2.87 -13.47 -4.77
N GLN A 68 -1.64 -13.36 -4.28
CA GLN A 68 -1.23 -12.28 -3.39
C GLN A 68 -1.34 -10.91 -4.09
N HIS A 69 -1.90 -9.92 -3.40
CA HIS A 69 -1.93 -8.55 -3.91
C HIS A 69 -0.51 -7.99 -3.96
N ILE A 70 -0.23 -7.20 -4.99
CA ILE A 70 1.11 -6.66 -5.24
C ILE A 70 1.03 -5.25 -5.77
N PHE A 71 1.70 -4.33 -5.09
CA PHE A 71 1.95 -2.99 -5.62
C PHE A 71 3.26 -3.00 -6.40
N LYS A 72 3.16 -2.68 -7.70
CA LYS A 72 4.29 -2.54 -8.61
C LYS A 72 4.48 -1.06 -8.91
N GLY A 73 5.57 -0.47 -8.43
CA GLY A 73 5.78 0.96 -8.55
C GLY A 73 6.92 1.48 -7.70
N THR A 74 6.98 2.80 -7.61
CA THR A 74 7.96 3.55 -6.83
C THR A 74 7.28 4.27 -5.68
N VAL A 75 7.97 4.33 -4.55
CA VAL A 75 7.61 5.15 -3.40
C VAL A 75 8.80 6.04 -3.12
N THR A 76 8.64 7.36 -3.25
CA THR A 76 9.69 8.34 -2.95
C THR A 76 9.23 9.28 -1.86
N ILE A 77 10.18 9.77 -1.07
CA ILE A 77 9.90 10.58 0.11
C ILE A 77 10.81 11.80 0.10
N ASP A 78 10.21 12.99 0.19
CA ASP A 78 10.96 14.23 0.16
C ASP A 78 11.87 14.39 1.39
N GLY A 79 13.09 14.87 1.16
CA GLY A 79 14.12 14.95 2.20
C GLY A 79 14.85 13.63 2.50
N LEU A 80 14.48 12.52 1.83
CA LEU A 80 15.19 11.25 1.87
C LEU A 80 15.73 10.87 0.49
N GLU A 81 16.88 11.44 0.10
CA GLU A 81 17.45 11.30 -1.26
C GLU A 81 17.66 9.85 -1.70
N PHE A 82 18.02 8.95 -0.77
CA PHE A 82 18.16 7.54 -1.09
C PHE A 82 16.88 6.92 -1.67
N THR A 83 15.69 7.45 -1.36
CA THR A 83 14.42 6.94 -1.91
C THR A 83 14.21 7.34 -3.37
N LYS A 84 14.87 8.40 -3.83
CA LYS A 84 14.82 8.91 -5.21
C LYS A 84 15.89 8.29 -6.09
N GLU A 85 17.07 8.02 -5.52
CA GLU A 85 18.24 7.49 -6.23
C GLU A 85 18.18 5.98 -6.46
N ASN A 86 17.36 5.25 -5.69
CA ASN A 86 17.31 3.79 -5.69
C ASN A 86 15.98 3.26 -6.22
N GLY A 87 16.01 2.02 -6.71
CA GLY A 87 14.80 1.32 -7.15
C GLY A 87 13.99 0.83 -5.97
N THR A 88 12.67 0.81 -6.10
CA THR A 88 11.75 0.16 -5.15
C THR A 88 11.40 -1.23 -5.68
N LEU A 89 11.58 -2.27 -4.85
CA LEU A 89 11.08 -3.60 -5.20
C LEU A 89 9.55 -3.64 -5.06
N ASP A 90 8.91 -4.55 -5.80
CA ASP A 90 7.46 -4.78 -5.69
C ASP A 90 7.06 -5.02 -4.22
N THR A 91 6.04 -4.30 -3.76
CA THR A 91 5.50 -4.43 -2.42
C THR A 91 4.40 -5.49 -2.43
N TYR A 92 4.73 -6.69 -1.95
CA TYR A 92 3.78 -7.76 -1.71
C TYR A 92 2.95 -7.44 -0.46
N VAL A 93 1.63 -7.54 -0.58
CA VAL A 93 0.72 -7.40 0.56
C VAL A 93 0.80 -8.68 1.39
N LEU A 94 1.48 -8.61 2.52
CA LEU A 94 1.73 -9.74 3.42
C LEU A 94 0.52 -10.05 4.29
N ASP A 95 -0.22 -9.01 4.68
CA ASP A 95 -1.43 -9.13 5.47
C ASP A 95 -2.40 -7.99 5.10
N LYS A 96 -3.70 -8.25 5.26
CA LYS A 96 -4.77 -7.32 4.91
C LYS A 96 -5.90 -7.45 5.92
N ASN A 97 -6.27 -6.33 6.53
CA ASN A 97 -7.43 -6.28 7.42
C ASN A 97 -8.24 -4.99 7.21
N ASN A 98 -9.55 -5.12 7.06
CA ASN A 98 -10.52 -4.03 6.90
C ASN A 98 -10.09 -2.91 5.93
N GLY A 99 -9.53 -3.29 4.79
CA GLY A 99 -9.10 -2.35 3.74
C GLY A 99 -7.73 -1.69 3.98
N ILE A 100 -7.03 -2.06 5.04
CA ILE A 100 -5.64 -1.69 5.28
C ILE A 100 -4.75 -2.88 4.90
N ASN A 101 -3.81 -2.63 4.00
CA ASN A 101 -2.81 -3.58 3.54
C ASN A 101 -1.50 -3.33 4.30
N SER A 102 -0.73 -4.39 4.60
CA SER A 102 0.63 -4.27 5.10
C SER A 102 1.62 -5.02 4.22
N GLY A 103 2.84 -4.52 4.13
CA GLY A 103 3.88 -5.12 3.32
C GLY A 103 5.27 -4.59 3.64
N ASN A 104 6.25 -5.09 2.88
CA ASN A 104 7.63 -4.62 2.95
C ASN A 104 7.85 -3.54 1.88
N LEU A 105 8.41 -2.40 2.29
CA LEU A 105 8.94 -1.39 1.40
C LEU A 105 10.47 -1.53 1.36
N VAL A 106 10.99 -1.98 0.22
CA VAL A 106 12.40 -2.32 0.03
C VAL A 106 13.01 -1.46 -1.06
N TYR A 107 14.13 -0.81 -0.74
CA TYR A 107 14.93 -0.09 -1.72
C TYR A 107 16.18 -0.90 -2.06
N HIS A 108 16.54 -0.92 -3.34
CA HIS A 108 17.71 -1.64 -3.85
C HIS A 108 18.50 -0.76 -4.82
N LYS A 109 19.80 -1.03 -4.97
CA LYS A 109 20.63 -0.32 -5.96
C LYS A 109 20.34 -0.88 -7.35
N PRO A 110 19.88 -0.07 -8.33
CA PRO A 110 19.64 -0.56 -9.68
C PRO A 110 20.93 -1.02 -10.38
N SER A 111 22.06 -0.38 -10.05
CA SER A 111 23.38 -0.68 -10.62
C SER A 111 23.99 -1.99 -10.11
N LYS A 112 23.46 -2.57 -9.03
CA LYS A 112 23.98 -3.78 -8.40
C LYS A 112 22.83 -4.72 -8.01
N PRO A 113 22.39 -5.60 -8.93
CA PRO A 113 21.31 -6.54 -8.67
C PRO A 113 21.56 -7.34 -7.38
N GLY A 114 20.55 -7.39 -6.51
CA GLY A 114 20.62 -8.08 -5.20
C GLY A 114 21.11 -7.24 -4.03
N GLU A 115 21.67 -6.03 -4.25
CA GLU A 115 22.09 -5.15 -3.15
C GLU A 115 20.89 -4.37 -2.60
N ILE A 116 20.42 -4.78 -1.41
CA ILE A 116 19.38 -4.07 -0.65
C ILE A 116 20.00 -2.86 0.04
N VAL A 117 19.43 -1.68 -0.19
CA VAL A 117 19.81 -0.43 0.49
C VAL A 117 19.16 -0.38 1.87
N THR A 118 17.86 -0.64 1.92
CA THR A 118 17.11 -0.64 3.17
C THR A 118 15.77 -1.37 3.05
N LEU A 119 15.28 -1.84 4.20
CA LEU A 119 14.02 -2.53 4.38
C LEU A 119 13.19 -1.78 5.43
N SER A 120 11.92 -1.58 5.15
CA SER A 120 10.93 -0.95 6.03
C SER A 120 9.60 -1.68 5.91
N MET A 121 8.70 -1.47 6.87
CA MET A 121 7.32 -1.91 6.74
C MET A 121 6.43 -0.73 6.36
N ILE A 122 5.44 -0.99 5.53
CA ILE A 122 4.44 -0.02 5.08
C ILE A 122 3.04 -0.58 5.34
N TRP A 123 2.16 0.27 5.86
CA TRP A 123 0.71 0.09 5.87
C TRP A 123 0.08 1.12 4.96
N PHE A 124 -0.91 0.71 4.17
CA PHE A 124 -1.59 1.60 3.23
C PHE A 124 -3.00 1.11 2.93
N ASP A 125 -3.94 2.03 2.70
CA ASP A 125 -5.24 1.67 2.15
C ASP A 125 -5.19 1.44 0.63
N ASP A 126 -6.30 0.98 0.05
CA ASP A 126 -6.42 0.66 -1.38
C ASP A 126 -6.21 1.86 -2.33
N ASN A 127 -6.22 3.09 -1.80
CA ASN A 127 -6.06 4.35 -2.53
C ASN A 127 -4.72 5.04 -2.22
N PHE A 128 -3.96 4.54 -1.25
CA PHE A 128 -2.80 5.20 -0.65
C PHE A 128 -3.13 6.58 -0.05
N GLU A 129 -4.37 6.79 0.39
CA GLU A 129 -4.76 8.04 1.07
C GLU A 129 -4.18 8.08 2.50
N HIS A 130 -4.24 6.94 3.19
CA HIS A 130 -3.61 6.74 4.49
C HIS A 130 -2.40 5.82 4.34
N ILE A 131 -1.23 6.33 4.69
CA ILE A 131 0.05 5.63 4.61
C ILE A 131 0.76 5.76 5.96
N ASN A 132 1.31 4.66 6.45
CA ASN A 132 2.19 4.62 7.61
C ASN A 132 3.40 3.75 7.29
N ILE A 133 4.58 4.34 7.29
CA ILE A 133 5.85 3.65 7.08
C ILE A 133 6.61 3.66 8.40
N VAL A 134 7.14 2.50 8.79
CA VAL A 134 8.05 2.36 9.94
C VAL A 134 9.39 1.82 9.48
N SER A 135 10.47 2.45 9.95
CA SER A 135 11.82 2.06 9.60
C SER A 135 12.85 2.41 10.68
N LYS A 136 14.10 2.02 10.48
CA LYS A 136 15.28 2.50 11.23
C LYS A 136 16.10 3.49 10.39
N TRP A 137 15.42 4.39 9.67
CA TRP A 137 16.05 5.41 8.83
C TRP A 137 16.57 6.62 9.63
N GLY A 138 17.41 7.42 8.97
CA GLY A 138 17.99 8.63 9.54
C GLY A 138 19.13 8.36 10.54
N PRO A 139 19.59 9.39 11.26
CA PRO A 139 20.75 9.31 12.15
C PRO A 139 20.52 8.45 13.39
N ASN A 140 19.30 8.44 13.96
CA ASN A 140 19.01 7.70 15.18
C ASN A 140 18.42 6.32 14.88
N LYS A 141 19.30 5.35 14.58
CA LYS A 141 18.90 3.96 14.28
C LYS A 141 18.40 3.16 15.50
N LYS A 142 18.45 3.72 16.72
CA LYS A 142 17.93 3.05 17.92
C LYS A 142 16.41 3.19 18.01
N LEU A 143 15.87 4.34 17.62
CA LEU A 143 14.43 4.61 17.62
C LEU A 143 13.77 4.16 16.32
N TRP A 144 12.48 3.86 16.37
CA TRP A 144 11.70 3.71 15.14
C TRP A 144 11.46 5.09 14.53
N PHE A 145 11.66 5.18 13.21
CA PHE A 145 11.38 6.35 12.41
C PHE A 145 10.07 6.11 11.67
N PHE A 146 9.11 7.00 11.88
CA PHE A 146 7.80 6.96 11.27
C PHE A 146 7.69 8.01 10.18
N ILE A 147 6.99 7.66 9.12
CA ILE A 147 6.56 8.58 8.06
C ILE A 147 5.11 8.28 7.79
N VAL A 148 4.26 9.27 8.02
CA VAL A 148 2.80 9.07 8.03
C VAL A 148 2.16 10.14 7.18
N SER A 149 1.20 9.77 6.35
CA SER A 149 0.39 10.72 5.58
C SER A 149 -0.44 11.62 6.50
N GLY A 150 -0.36 12.91 6.27
CA GLY A 150 -1.01 13.97 7.04
C GLY A 150 -0.25 15.28 6.90
N SER A 151 -0.97 16.39 6.94
CA SER A 151 -0.41 17.74 6.81
C SER A 151 0.17 18.31 8.12
N SER A 152 -0.20 17.73 9.26
CA SER A 152 0.19 18.16 10.60
C SER A 152 0.48 16.97 11.52
N TYR A 153 1.09 17.23 12.68
CA TYR A 153 1.36 16.18 13.67
C TYR A 153 0.06 15.57 14.20
N GLU A 154 -0.93 16.40 14.47
CA GLU A 154 -2.24 15.99 14.99
C GLU A 154 -2.96 15.10 13.98
N GLU A 155 -2.90 15.45 12.69
CA GLU A 155 -3.49 14.65 11.61
C GLU A 155 -2.79 13.29 11.46
N VAL A 156 -1.46 13.23 11.58
CA VAL A 156 -0.76 11.93 11.49
C VAL A 156 -1.07 11.01 12.67
N ILE A 157 -1.26 11.56 13.88
CA ILE A 157 -1.70 10.76 15.03
C ILE A 157 -3.11 10.21 14.82
N ASP A 158 -4.02 11.04 14.29
CA ASP A 158 -5.38 10.60 13.92
C ASP A 158 -5.34 9.52 12.82
N THR A 159 -4.51 9.69 11.79
CA THR A 159 -4.28 8.68 10.74
C THR A 159 -3.80 7.36 11.35
N GLN A 160 -2.77 7.38 12.21
CA GLN A 160 -2.27 6.17 12.87
C GLN A 160 -3.34 5.51 13.73
N LYS A 161 -4.16 6.29 14.45
CA LYS A 161 -5.27 5.77 15.25
C LYS A 161 -6.33 5.09 14.37
N LYS A 162 -6.80 5.75 13.32
CA LYS A 162 -7.79 5.19 12.37
C LYS A 162 -7.28 3.92 11.69
N MET A 163 -6.03 3.90 11.26
CA MET A 163 -5.42 2.72 10.65
C MET A 163 -5.30 1.57 11.66
N ARG A 164 -4.92 1.86 12.91
CA ARG A 164 -4.85 0.88 13.99
C ARG A 164 -6.21 0.29 14.34
N GLU A 165 -7.24 1.12 14.46
CA GLU A 165 -8.60 0.67 14.74
C GLU A 165 -9.14 -0.26 13.64
N LYS A 166 -8.84 0.04 12.37
CA LYS A 166 -9.21 -0.83 11.24
C LYS A 166 -8.37 -2.10 11.17
N TYR A 167 -7.04 -1.99 11.30
CA TYR A 167 -6.11 -3.09 11.04
C TYR A 167 -5.96 -4.04 12.23
N GLY A 168 -6.06 -3.54 13.47
CA GLY A 168 -5.97 -4.32 14.69
C GLY A 168 -4.58 -4.29 15.35
N SER A 169 -4.36 -5.22 16.28
CA SER A 169 -3.25 -5.23 17.25
C SER A 169 -1.85 -5.40 16.66
N THR A 170 -1.74 -5.81 15.39
CA THR A 170 -0.47 -5.98 14.68
C THR A 170 0.02 -4.69 13.99
N PHE A 171 -0.78 -3.62 13.98
CA PHE A 171 -0.38 -2.31 13.49
C PHE A 171 0.73 -1.68 14.36
N VAL A 172 1.58 -0.84 13.76
CA VAL A 172 2.70 -0.15 14.42
C VAL A 172 2.60 1.36 14.16
N PRO A 173 2.75 2.23 15.18
CA PRO A 173 3.17 1.95 16.56
C PRO A 173 2.10 1.24 17.39
N ARG A 174 2.56 0.44 18.36
CA ARG A 174 1.73 -0.16 19.42
C ARG A 174 1.58 0.83 20.57
N GLU A 175 0.46 0.76 21.29
CA GLU A 175 0.26 1.47 22.57
C GLU A 175 1.16 0.90 23.67
#